data_AF-A0A552ZBZ2-F1
#
_entry.id   AF-A0A552ZBZ2-F1
#
_cell.length_a   1.000
_cell.length_b   1.000
_cell.length_c   1.000
_cell.angle_alpha   90.00
_cell.angle_beta   90.00
_cell.angle_gamma   90.00
#
_symmetry.space_group_name_H-M   'P 1'
#
loop_
_entity.id
_entity.type
_entity.pdbx_description
1 polymer ?
#
loop_
_entity_poly.entity_id
_entity_poly.type
_entity_poly.pdbx_seq_one_letter_code
_entity_poly.pdbx_strand_id
1 'polypeptide(L)'
;MPSSLSLPVRTALAATAAACAVTVVLAAAPSAAAAPPSDSQGYVDSTARCASPATAVVFGSTAGSRVAICKSADGDLQYRGVRVRDGAKLILSASQSADGAYTAESDGIEYMVTSDALVISAGEKVIRDEEMLDFHRAGSAATATRSTSTTPLPPPLPAEVGGDGS
;
A
#
# COMPACT_ATOMS: atom_id res chain seq x y z
N MET A 1 33.59 -45.91 32.10
CA MET A 1 34.71 -45.67 33.05
C MET A 1 35.99 -46.11 32.38
N PRO A 2 37.15 -45.47 32.60
CA PRO A 2 37.44 -44.16 33.18
C PRO A 2 38.27 -43.33 32.15
N SER A 3 38.74 -42.11 32.33
CA SER A 3 39.36 -41.53 33.51
C SER A 3 39.22 -40.02 33.49
N SER A 4 38.58 -39.54 34.55
CA SER A 4 38.67 -38.20 35.09
C SER A 4 40.11 -37.82 35.44
N LEU A 5 40.44 -36.54 35.35
CA LEU A 5 41.24 -35.88 36.36
C LEU A 5 40.71 -34.46 36.59
N SER A 6 40.76 -34.07 37.85
CA SER A 6 40.06 -32.97 38.50
C SER A 6 41.09 -32.00 39.11
N LEU A 7 40.60 -30.79 39.45
CA LEU A 7 41.12 -29.74 40.37
C LEU A 7 42.12 -28.71 39.80
N PRO A 8 42.32 -27.51 40.44
CA PRO A 8 41.41 -26.67 41.24
C PRO A 8 41.51 -25.13 40.98
N VAL A 9 40.41 -24.42 41.34
CA VAL A 9 40.32 -23.15 42.10
C VAL A 9 41.44 -22.09 41.96
N ARG A 10 41.09 -20.86 41.55
CA ARG A 10 41.15 -19.62 42.39
C ARG A 10 40.67 -18.37 41.63
N THR A 11 39.86 -17.62 42.35
CA THR A 11 39.20 -16.34 42.07
C THR A 11 40.13 -15.22 41.64
N ALA A 12 39.66 -14.39 40.71
CA ALA A 12 39.95 -12.95 40.71
C ALA A 12 38.68 -12.18 40.35
N LEU A 13 38.16 -11.43 41.32
CA LEU A 13 37.17 -10.40 41.13
C LEU A 13 37.88 -9.24 40.41
N ALA A 14 37.43 -8.89 39.21
CA ALA A 14 37.82 -7.62 38.57
C ALA A 14 36.56 -6.99 38.00
N ALA A 15 36.01 -6.05 38.77
CA ALA A 15 35.03 -5.09 38.29
C ALA A 15 35.70 -4.20 37.25
N THR A 16 35.21 -4.20 36.02
CA THR A 16 35.53 -3.16 35.04
C THR A 16 34.24 -2.54 34.53
N ALA A 17 34.07 -1.30 34.97
CA ALA A 17 33.25 -0.21 34.49
C ALA A 17 32.43 -0.42 33.22
N ALA A 18 31.16 -0.04 33.34
CA ALA A 18 30.23 0.20 32.26
C ALA A 18 30.80 1.14 31.19
N ALA A 19 30.65 0.72 29.94
CA ALA A 19 30.52 1.63 28.80
C ALA A 19 29.34 1.14 27.97
N CYS A 20 28.12 1.58 28.33
CA CYS A 20 26.97 1.46 27.45
C CYS A 20 27.22 2.37 26.25
N ALA A 21 27.80 1.82 25.18
CA ALA A 21 27.77 2.48 23.88
C ALA A 21 26.33 2.47 23.40
N VAL A 22 25.62 3.57 23.63
CA VAL A 22 24.31 3.83 23.02
C VAL A 22 24.56 4.06 21.53
N THR A 23 24.51 2.99 20.74
CA THR A 23 24.37 3.11 19.29
C THR A 23 22.99 3.70 19.03
N VAL A 24 22.94 5.01 18.79
CA VAL A 24 21.74 5.67 18.27
C VAL A 24 21.52 5.10 16.86
N VAL A 25 20.68 4.07 16.76
CA VAL A 25 20.08 3.67 15.49
C VAL A 25 19.16 4.82 15.10
N LEU A 26 19.62 5.65 14.17
CA LEU A 26 18.75 6.58 13.47
C LEU A 26 17.75 5.71 12.70
N ALA A 27 16.57 5.51 13.28
CA ALA A 27 15.45 4.93 12.59
C ALA A 27 15.10 5.86 11.43
N ALA A 28 15.65 5.58 10.25
CA ALA A 28 15.18 6.19 9.01
C ALA A 28 13.71 5.75 8.88
N ALA A 29 12.80 6.69 9.10
CA ALA A 29 11.39 6.44 8.85
C ALA A 29 11.25 5.95 7.40
N PRO A 30 10.46 4.90 7.14
CA PRO A 30 10.21 4.48 5.77
C PRO A 30 9.66 5.69 5.03
N SER A 31 10.40 6.15 4.02
CA SER A 31 9.92 7.19 3.13
C SER A 31 8.71 6.59 2.42
N ALA A 32 7.52 7.12 2.69
CA ALA A 32 6.32 6.73 1.97
C ALA A 32 6.60 6.99 0.48
N ALA A 33 6.81 5.93 -0.29
CA ALA A 33 6.93 6.04 -1.73
C ALA A 33 5.64 6.69 -2.23
N ALA A 34 5.76 7.74 -3.04
CA ALA A 34 4.58 8.35 -3.65
C ALA A 34 3.83 7.27 -4.43
N ALA A 35 2.51 7.18 -4.22
CA ALA A 35 1.66 6.26 -4.98
C ALA A 35 1.86 6.51 -6.48
N PRO A 36 1.87 5.47 -7.33
CA PRO A 36 2.02 5.67 -8.76
C PRO A 36 0.97 6.65 -9.30
N PRO A 37 1.31 7.52 -10.26
CA PRO A 37 0.33 8.42 -10.86
C PRO A 37 -0.83 7.61 -11.45
N SER A 38 -2.06 8.08 -11.26
CA SER A 38 -3.27 7.41 -11.73
C SER A 38 -4.30 8.40 -12.27
N ASP A 39 -5.12 7.96 -13.23
CA ASP A 39 -6.28 8.70 -13.75
C ASP A 39 -7.54 7.82 -13.78
N SER A 40 -8.61 8.27 -14.46
CA SER A 40 -9.88 7.55 -14.54
C SER A 40 -9.79 6.17 -15.21
N GLN A 41 -8.67 5.83 -15.83
CA GLN A 41 -8.40 4.53 -16.44
C GLN A 41 -7.44 3.67 -15.59
N GLY A 42 -7.03 4.14 -14.40
CA GLY A 42 -6.12 3.45 -13.48
C GLY A 42 -4.71 4.03 -13.49
N TYR A 43 -3.71 3.24 -13.04
CA TYR A 43 -2.31 3.68 -13.02
C TYR A 43 -1.82 4.08 -14.41
N VAL A 44 -1.26 5.29 -14.51
CA VAL A 44 -0.55 5.78 -15.69
C VAL A 44 0.63 4.86 -15.98
N ASP A 45 0.94 4.65 -17.26
CA ASP A 45 2.01 3.76 -17.76
C ASP A 45 1.91 2.28 -17.33
N SER A 46 0.78 1.86 -16.75
CA SER A 46 0.51 0.45 -16.49
C SER A 46 -0.14 -0.20 -17.70
N THR A 47 0.31 -1.39 -18.08
CA THR A 47 -0.39 -2.15 -19.13
C THR A 47 -1.72 -2.72 -18.63
N ALA A 48 -1.97 -2.75 -17.33
CA ALA A 48 -3.28 -3.05 -16.74
C ALA A 48 -4.28 -1.87 -16.84
N ARG A 49 -3.82 -0.66 -17.19
CA ARG A 49 -4.67 0.53 -17.38
C ARG A 49 -5.79 0.32 -18.40
N CYS A 50 -7.02 0.65 -18.03
CA CYS A 50 -8.19 0.52 -18.89
C CYS A 50 -8.00 1.20 -20.24
N ALA A 51 -8.52 0.57 -21.29
CA ALA A 51 -8.51 1.15 -22.62
C ALA A 51 -9.67 2.13 -22.77
N SER A 52 -9.40 3.35 -23.21
CA SER A 52 -10.44 4.34 -23.53
C SER A 52 -11.46 3.73 -24.52
N PRO A 53 -12.77 3.93 -24.32
CA PRO A 53 -13.40 4.83 -23.36
C PRO A 53 -13.71 4.22 -21.98
N ALA A 54 -13.30 2.98 -21.69
CA ALA A 54 -13.60 2.33 -20.42
C ALA A 54 -12.89 3.02 -19.25
N THR A 55 -13.54 3.06 -18.10
CA THR A 55 -12.98 3.64 -16.86
C THR A 55 -12.68 2.54 -15.84
N ALA A 56 -11.69 2.76 -14.99
CA ALA A 56 -11.38 1.84 -13.90
C ALA A 56 -12.42 2.02 -12.78
N VAL A 57 -13.14 0.96 -12.42
CA VAL A 57 -13.99 0.95 -11.23
C VAL A 57 -13.16 0.67 -9.98
N VAL A 58 -12.19 -0.24 -10.09
CA VAL A 58 -11.12 -0.43 -9.12
C VAL A 58 -9.80 -0.72 -9.83
N PHE A 59 -8.69 -0.39 -9.19
CA PHE A 59 -7.35 -0.79 -9.62
C PHE A 59 -6.42 -0.87 -8.42
N GLY A 60 -5.39 -1.70 -8.50
CA GLY A 60 -4.49 -1.92 -7.38
C GLY A 60 -3.16 -2.55 -7.77
N SER A 61 -2.21 -2.49 -6.85
CA SER A 61 -0.86 -3.03 -7.02
C SER A 61 -0.52 -3.95 -5.87
N THR A 62 0.04 -5.11 -6.20
CA THR A 62 0.68 -6.02 -5.26
C THR A 62 2.21 -5.92 -5.44
N ALA A 63 2.97 -6.73 -4.70
CA ALA A 63 4.40 -6.88 -4.95
C ALA A 63 4.72 -7.52 -6.32
N GLY A 64 3.80 -8.32 -6.87
CA GLY A 64 4.03 -9.13 -8.08
C GLY A 64 3.19 -8.74 -9.29
N SER A 65 2.12 -7.97 -9.09
CA SER A 65 1.07 -7.75 -10.08
C SER A 65 0.52 -6.33 -10.00
N ARG A 66 -0.01 -5.85 -11.13
CA ARG A 66 -0.93 -4.71 -11.18
C ARG A 66 -2.23 -5.16 -11.81
N VAL A 67 -3.35 -4.71 -11.27
CA VAL A 67 -4.69 -5.08 -11.73
C VAL A 67 -5.57 -3.86 -11.90
N ALA A 68 -6.51 -3.95 -12.84
CA ALA A 68 -7.64 -3.03 -12.96
C ALA A 68 -8.89 -3.81 -13.33
N ILE A 69 -10.03 -3.38 -12.78
CA ILE A 69 -11.34 -3.75 -13.26
C ILE A 69 -11.88 -2.55 -14.02
N CYS A 70 -12.11 -2.75 -15.31
CA CYS A 70 -12.55 -1.73 -16.24
C CYS A 70 -14.03 -1.89 -16.54
N LYS A 71 -14.78 -0.79 -16.56
CA LYS A 71 -16.18 -0.77 -16.96
C LYS A 71 -16.32 -0.09 -18.32
N SER A 72 -16.92 -0.80 -19.28
CA SER A 72 -17.25 -0.26 -20.59
C SER A 72 -18.41 0.75 -20.49
N ALA A 73 -18.70 1.46 -21.60
CA ALA A 73 -19.87 2.33 -21.67
C ALA A 73 -21.19 1.54 -21.51
N ASP A 74 -21.22 0.30 -21.98
CA ASP A 74 -22.35 -0.63 -21.87
C ASP A 74 -22.48 -1.24 -20.47
N GLY A 75 -21.45 -1.07 -19.64
CA GLY A 75 -21.44 -1.48 -18.24
C GLY A 75 -20.76 -2.82 -17.98
N ASP A 76 -20.25 -3.48 -19.01
CA ASP A 76 -19.50 -4.72 -18.90
C ASP A 76 -18.22 -4.51 -18.10
N LEU A 77 -17.91 -5.47 -17.24
CA LEU A 77 -16.67 -5.47 -16.45
C LEU A 77 -15.60 -6.32 -17.16
N GLN A 78 -14.38 -5.80 -17.16
CA GLN A 78 -13.21 -6.47 -17.71
C GLN A 78 -12.10 -6.45 -16.66
N TYR A 79 -11.56 -7.62 -16.34
CA TYR A 79 -10.33 -7.74 -15.58
C TYR A 79 -9.13 -7.52 -16.51
N ARG A 80 -8.17 -6.72 -16.05
CA ARG A 80 -6.88 -6.52 -16.72
C ARG A 80 -5.77 -6.68 -15.69
N GLY A 81 -5.00 -7.75 -15.82
CA GLY A 81 -3.84 -8.04 -14.97
C GLY A 81 -2.54 -7.90 -15.76
N VAL A 82 -1.49 -7.40 -15.10
CA VAL A 82 -0.12 -7.51 -15.60
C VAL A 82 0.82 -7.98 -14.48
N ARG A 83 1.68 -8.93 -14.81
CA ARG A 83 2.75 -9.36 -13.93
C ARG A 83 3.92 -8.37 -13.99
N VAL A 84 4.34 -7.85 -12.84
CA VAL A 84 5.35 -6.78 -12.75
C VAL A 84 6.72 -7.24 -13.27
N ARG A 85 7.08 -8.51 -13.07
CA ARG A 85 8.40 -9.05 -13.40
C ARG A 85 8.73 -9.01 -14.90
N ASP A 86 7.75 -9.31 -15.75
CA ASP A 86 7.97 -9.56 -17.19
C ASP A 86 6.92 -8.89 -18.08
N GLY A 87 5.95 -8.17 -17.51
CA GLY A 87 4.94 -7.45 -18.27
C GLY A 87 3.90 -8.35 -18.94
N ALA A 88 3.84 -9.64 -18.60
CA ALA A 88 2.82 -10.55 -19.14
C ALA A 88 1.42 -10.07 -18.77
N LYS A 89 0.54 -9.99 -19.78
CA LYS A 89 -0.80 -9.41 -19.66
C LYS A 89 -1.87 -10.49 -19.70
N LEU A 90 -2.93 -10.27 -18.95
CA LEU A 90 -4.15 -11.07 -18.98
C LEU A 90 -5.36 -10.13 -19.02
N ILE A 91 -6.26 -10.37 -19.96
CA ILE A 91 -7.49 -9.58 -20.11
C ILE A 91 -8.66 -10.57 -20.21
N LEU A 92 -9.62 -10.44 -19.31
CA LEU A 92 -10.74 -11.36 -19.17
C LEU A 92 -12.04 -10.60 -18.90
N SER A 93 -13.17 -11.18 -19.24
CA SER A 93 -14.46 -10.72 -18.72
C SER A 93 -14.47 -10.88 -17.20
N ALA A 94 -15.04 -9.91 -16.50
CA ALA A 94 -15.15 -9.94 -15.05
C ALA A 94 -16.61 -9.83 -14.59
N SER A 95 -16.86 -10.26 -13.37
CA SER A 95 -18.11 -10.09 -12.65
C SER A 95 -17.84 -9.46 -11.29
N GLN A 96 -18.86 -8.89 -10.66
CA GLN A 96 -18.80 -8.44 -9.28
C GLN A 96 -19.63 -9.37 -8.40
N SER A 97 -19.01 -9.90 -7.35
CA SER A 97 -19.69 -10.71 -6.34
C SER A 97 -20.50 -9.85 -5.37
N ALA A 98 -21.45 -10.47 -4.66
CA ALA A 98 -22.34 -9.77 -3.73
C ALA A 98 -21.61 -9.10 -2.56
N ASP A 99 -20.49 -9.68 -2.13
CA ASP A 99 -19.55 -9.20 -1.12
C ASP A 99 -18.64 -8.06 -1.63
N GLY A 100 -18.74 -7.70 -2.92
CA GLY A 100 -18.03 -6.58 -3.52
C GLY A 100 -16.66 -6.91 -4.11
N ALA A 101 -16.22 -8.17 -4.03
CA ALA A 101 -15.08 -8.67 -4.79
C ALA A 101 -15.37 -8.67 -6.30
N TYR A 102 -14.32 -8.63 -7.10
CA TYR A 102 -14.41 -8.80 -8.55
C TYR A 102 -13.73 -10.10 -8.96
N THR A 103 -14.41 -10.92 -9.75
CA THR A 103 -13.91 -12.21 -10.20
C THR A 103 -13.78 -12.25 -11.71
N ALA A 104 -12.76 -12.94 -12.21
CA ALA A 104 -12.59 -13.28 -13.61
C ALA A 104 -12.05 -14.71 -13.70
N GLU A 105 -12.38 -15.44 -14.76
CA GLU A 105 -11.98 -16.83 -14.92
C GLU A 105 -11.36 -17.08 -16.30
N SER A 106 -10.33 -17.93 -16.35
CA SER A 106 -9.79 -18.51 -17.59
C SER A 106 -9.34 -19.93 -17.30
N ASP A 107 -9.83 -20.89 -18.09
CA ASP A 107 -9.37 -22.29 -18.05
C ASP A 107 -9.41 -22.92 -16.65
N GLY A 108 -10.45 -22.61 -15.86
CA GLY A 108 -10.59 -23.08 -14.47
C GLY A 108 -9.70 -22.38 -13.45
N ILE A 109 -9.01 -21.30 -13.85
CA ILE A 109 -8.27 -20.41 -12.95
C ILE A 109 -9.11 -19.16 -12.66
N GLU A 110 -9.48 -18.96 -11.41
CA GLU A 110 -10.18 -17.76 -10.94
C GLU A 110 -9.19 -16.71 -10.42
N TYR A 111 -9.49 -15.45 -10.74
CA TYR A 111 -8.76 -14.26 -10.31
C TYR A 111 -9.74 -13.40 -9.53
N MET A 112 -9.61 -13.39 -8.21
CA MET A 112 -10.43 -12.60 -7.30
C MET A 112 -9.67 -11.36 -6.83
N VAL A 113 -10.23 -10.19 -7.07
CA VAL A 113 -9.69 -8.88 -6.67
C VAL A 113 -10.54 -8.33 -5.53
N THR A 114 -9.91 -8.11 -4.39
CA THR A 114 -10.49 -7.41 -3.24
C THR A 114 -9.65 -6.18 -2.90
N SER A 115 -10.08 -5.41 -1.88
CA SER A 115 -9.26 -4.33 -1.33
C SER A 115 -7.97 -4.82 -0.67
N ASP A 116 -7.94 -6.06 -0.22
CA ASP A 116 -6.89 -6.61 0.64
C ASP A 116 -5.95 -7.56 -0.11
N ALA A 117 -6.43 -8.21 -1.18
CA ALA A 117 -5.62 -9.17 -1.93
C ALA A 117 -6.05 -9.35 -3.40
N LEU A 118 -5.10 -9.86 -4.19
CA LEU A 118 -5.36 -10.59 -5.43
C LEU A 118 -5.17 -12.08 -5.15
N VAL A 119 -6.27 -12.83 -5.16
CA VAL A 119 -6.25 -14.28 -4.98
C VAL A 119 -6.42 -14.96 -6.33
N ILE A 120 -5.54 -15.92 -6.62
CA ILE A 120 -5.56 -16.73 -7.83
C ILE A 120 -5.76 -18.19 -7.40
N SER A 121 -6.83 -18.83 -7.87
CA SER A 121 -7.20 -20.19 -7.46
C SER A 121 -7.50 -21.09 -8.66
N ALA A 122 -7.35 -22.40 -8.46
CA ALA A 122 -7.90 -23.43 -9.35
C ALA A 122 -8.89 -24.28 -8.56
N GLY A 123 -10.19 -24.07 -8.78
CA GLY A 123 -11.24 -24.58 -7.90
C GLY A 123 -11.00 -24.12 -6.46
N GLU A 124 -10.96 -25.06 -5.51
CA GLU A 124 -10.78 -24.76 -4.09
C GLU A 124 -9.32 -24.51 -3.69
N LYS A 125 -8.36 -24.71 -4.60
CA LYS A 125 -6.94 -24.55 -4.30
C LYS A 125 -6.46 -23.14 -4.64
N VAL A 126 -6.02 -22.39 -3.63
CA VAL A 126 -5.27 -21.14 -3.84
C VAL A 126 -3.90 -21.47 -4.43
N ILE A 127 -3.66 -20.97 -5.63
CA ILE A 127 -2.36 -21.05 -6.32
C ILE A 127 -1.48 -19.89 -5.88
N ARG A 128 -2.07 -18.72 -5.70
CA ARG A 128 -1.36 -17.54 -5.23
C ARG A 128 -2.28 -16.61 -4.45
N ASP A 129 -1.74 -16.09 -3.37
CA ASP A 129 -2.35 -15.04 -2.56
C ASP A 129 -1.36 -13.88 -2.52
N GLU A 130 -1.74 -12.75 -3.10
CA GLU A 130 -0.90 -11.56 -3.17
C GLU A 130 -1.58 -10.41 -2.42
N GLU A 131 -0.93 -9.93 -1.35
CA GLU A 131 -1.40 -8.76 -0.61
C GLU A 131 -1.52 -7.53 -1.52
N MET A 132 -2.64 -6.83 -1.40
CA MET A 132 -2.92 -5.59 -2.10
C MET A 132 -2.26 -4.43 -1.35
N LEU A 133 -1.15 -3.93 -1.89
CA LEU A 133 -0.34 -2.89 -1.26
C LEU A 133 -0.87 -1.48 -1.51
N ASP A 134 -1.63 -1.33 -2.60
CA ASP A 134 -2.28 -0.09 -3.00
C ASP A 134 -3.59 -0.42 -3.71
N PHE A 135 -4.68 0.23 -3.33
CA PHE A 135 -6.02 -0.05 -3.87
C PHE A 135 -6.83 1.22 -4.01
N HIS A 136 -7.38 1.41 -5.20
CA HIS A 136 -8.20 2.56 -5.54
C HIS A 136 -9.56 2.09 -6.04
N ARG A 137 -10.61 2.78 -5.60
CA ARG A 137 -11.96 2.67 -6.12
C ARG A 137 -12.39 4.01 -6.70
N ALA A 138 -13.08 3.98 -7.83
CA ALA A 138 -13.71 5.17 -8.40
C ALA A 138 -14.60 5.85 -7.34
N GLY A 139 -14.35 7.14 -7.07
CA GLY A 139 -15.07 7.92 -6.05
C GLY A 139 -14.34 8.12 -4.72
N SER A 140 -13.27 7.36 -4.42
CA SER A 140 -12.51 7.54 -3.16
C SER A 140 -11.51 8.72 -3.20
N ALA A 141 -11.19 9.26 -4.39
CA ALA A 141 -10.22 10.34 -4.57
C ALA A 141 -10.80 11.78 -4.40
N ALA A 142 -12.09 11.93 -4.05
CA ALA A 142 -12.76 13.24 -4.04
C ALA A 142 -13.20 13.75 -2.65
N THR A 143 -12.57 13.28 -1.55
CA THR A 143 -12.79 13.86 -0.20
C THR A 143 -11.53 14.50 0.39
N ALA A 144 -10.44 14.61 -0.36
CA ALA A 144 -9.38 15.58 -0.04
C ALA A 144 -9.81 17.00 -0.47
N THR A 145 -11.01 17.44 -0.08
CA THR A 145 -11.27 18.87 0.04
C THR A 145 -10.33 19.34 1.14
N ARG A 146 -9.23 19.94 0.71
CA ARG A 146 -8.37 20.85 1.47
C ARG A 146 -9.21 21.58 2.52
N SER A 147 -9.27 21.06 3.75
CA SER A 147 -9.81 21.81 4.88
C SER A 147 -8.80 22.90 5.19
N THR A 148 -8.78 23.98 4.41
CA THR A 148 -8.33 25.26 4.95
C THR A 148 -9.35 25.62 6.02
N SER A 149 -9.07 25.23 7.26
CA SER A 149 -9.64 25.88 8.43
C SER A 149 -9.17 27.33 8.39
N THR A 150 -9.88 28.19 7.66
CA THR A 150 -9.78 29.63 7.86
C THR A 150 -10.55 29.94 9.14
N THR A 151 -9.94 29.64 10.28
CA THR A 151 -10.35 30.27 11.54
C THR A 151 -10.10 31.78 11.33
N PRO A 152 -11.13 32.63 11.36
CA PRO A 152 -10.92 34.07 11.25
C PRO A 152 -10.04 34.50 12.42
N LEU A 153 -8.92 35.15 12.11
CA LEU A 153 -8.05 35.72 13.13
C LEU A 153 -8.86 36.78 13.91
N PRO A 154 -8.91 36.71 15.26
CA PRO A 154 -9.62 37.74 16.03
C PRO A 154 -8.96 39.11 15.78
N PRO A 155 -9.75 40.21 15.82
CA PRO A 155 -9.20 41.55 15.66
C PRO A 155 -8.13 41.81 16.74
N PRO A 156 -7.03 42.52 16.41
CA PRO A 156 -5.99 42.82 17.37
C PRO A 156 -6.57 43.63 18.53
N LEU A 157 -6.21 43.24 19.76
CA LEU A 157 -6.57 43.98 20.97
C LEU A 157 -5.86 45.34 20.98
N PRO A 158 -6.53 46.44 21.37
CA PRO A 158 -5.88 47.72 21.59
C PRO A 158 -5.07 47.66 22.89
N ALA A 159 -3.78 47.35 22.75
CA ALA A 159 -2.71 47.77 23.64
C ALA A 159 -1.65 48.32 22.67
N GLU A 160 -1.30 49.60 22.67
CA GLU A 160 -0.56 50.29 23.73
C GLU A 160 -0.90 51.79 23.67
N VAL A 161 -1.27 52.38 24.82
CA VAL A 161 -1.14 53.83 25.05
C VAL A 161 0.30 54.07 25.54
N GLY A 162 1.04 54.95 24.88
CA GLY A 162 2.32 55.47 25.35
C GLY A 162 2.93 56.43 24.33
N GLY A 163 2.87 57.74 24.61
CA GLY A 163 3.33 58.80 23.71
C GLY A 163 4.85 58.90 23.55
N ASP A 164 5.29 59.83 22.71
CA ASP A 164 6.47 60.71 22.90
C ASP A 164 6.61 61.70 21.72
N GLY A 165 6.56 63.00 22.05
CA GLY A 165 7.33 64.12 21.49
C GLY A 165 7.43 64.41 19.98
N SER A 166 6.85 65.53 19.54
CA SER A 166 7.57 66.81 19.29
C SER A 166 6.61 67.91 18.86
#